data_AF-A0A7C5H2Y9-F1
#
_entry.id   AF-A0A7C5H2Y9-F1
#
_cell.length_a   1.000
_cell.length_b   1.000
_cell.length_c   1.000
_cell.angle_alpha   90.00
_cell.angle_beta   90.00
_cell.angle_gamma   90.00
#
_symmetry.space_group_name_H-M   'P 1'
#
loop_
_entity.id
_entity.type
_entity.pdbx_description
1 polymer ?
#
loop_
_entity_poly.entity_id
_entity_poly.type
_entity_poly.pdbx_seq_one_letter_code
_entity_poly.pdbx_strand_id
1 'polypeptide(L)'
;MAKTIKYLTTLLFPIAAISIALGAAFIYQALDKEHWIKQAMRQEQVTLGIPDEAVKRGDVIDTADEAQKAADLVREHRRNLAPTYQALLAGGRYDPGNPKHLTYTQALNMENYLYMAVLALGVTTAFLGIGTFMILSGASIGIVGALLFVQQRGNRE
;
A
#
# COMPACT_ATOMS: atom_id res chain seq x y z
N MET A 1 -40.62 3.09 23.38
CA MET A 1 -40.08 3.39 22.03
C MET A 1 -39.39 4.76 21.93
N ALA A 2 -40.02 5.88 22.32
CA ALA A 2 -39.45 7.22 22.12
C ALA A 2 -38.09 7.49 22.81
N LYS A 3 -37.81 6.88 23.97
CA LYS A 3 -36.49 6.99 24.64
C LYS A 3 -35.40 6.24 23.87
N THR A 4 -35.70 5.03 23.38
CA THR A 4 -34.76 4.19 22.62
C THR A 4 -34.31 4.88 21.34
N ILE A 5 -35.22 5.52 20.61
CA ILE A 5 -34.92 6.25 19.37
C ILE A 5 -34.00 7.46 19.64
N LYS A 6 -34.22 8.20 20.74
CA LYS A 6 -33.33 9.31 21.13
C LYS A 6 -31.91 8.84 21.41
N TYR A 7 -31.75 7.78 22.20
CA TYR A 7 -30.43 7.22 22.50
C TYR A 7 -29.72 6.73 21.23
N LEU A 8 -30.45 6.09 20.32
CA LEU A 8 -29.91 5.64 19.03
C LEU A 8 -29.42 6.81 18.19
N THR A 9 -30.20 7.89 18.09
CA THR A 9 -29.81 9.09 17.34
C THR A 9 -28.59 9.78 17.95
N THR A 10 -28.50 9.86 19.28
CA THR A 10 -27.31 10.42 19.96
C THR A 10 -26.07 9.57 19.73
N LEU A 11 -26.22 8.24 19.59
CA LEU A 11 -25.11 7.32 19.33
C LEU A 11 -24.52 7.46 17.91
N LEU A 12 -25.29 7.97 16.94
CA LEU A 12 -24.79 8.15 15.56
C LEU A 12 -23.67 9.20 15.46
N PHE A 13 -23.72 10.24 16.30
CA PHE A 13 -22.70 11.30 16.30
C PHE A 13 -21.30 10.82 16.70
N PRO A 14 -21.09 10.09 17.83
CA PRO A 14 -19.77 9.58 18.17
C PRO A 14 -19.29 8.53 17.15
N ILE A 15 -20.18 7.70 16.60
CA ILE A 15 -19.81 6.75 15.55
C ILE A 15 -19.30 7.48 14.30
N ALA A 16 -20.04 8.51 13.84
CA ALA A 16 -19.62 9.35 12.72
C ALA A 16 -18.25 10.00 12.96
N ALA A 17 -18.05 10.58 14.15
CA ALA A 17 -16.79 11.21 14.53
C ALA A 17 -15.62 10.21 14.53
N ILE A 18 -15.81 9.02 15.10
CA ILE A 18 -14.80 7.95 15.12
C ILE A 18 -14.48 7.49 13.69
N SER A 19 -15.48 7.27 12.85
CA SER A 19 -15.28 6.85 11.45
C SER A 19 -14.46 7.88 10.67
N ILE A 20 -14.76 9.17 10.82
CA ILE A 20 -14.00 10.25 10.15
C ILE A 20 -12.56 10.30 10.68
N ALA A 21 -12.38 10.23 12.01
CA ALA A 21 -11.05 10.27 12.62
C ALA A 21 -10.16 9.10 12.18
N LEU A 22 -10.71 7.87 12.17
CA LEU A 22 -10.00 6.70 11.68
C LEU A 22 -9.72 6.83 10.18
N GLY A 23 -10.69 7.27 9.38
CA GLY A 23 -10.50 7.45 7.95
C GLY A 23 -9.38 8.44 7.61
N ALA A 24 -9.31 9.57 8.34
CA ALA A 24 -8.23 10.53 8.23
C ALA A 24 -6.87 9.93 8.61
N ALA A 25 -6.82 9.12 9.68
CA ALA A 25 -5.60 8.44 10.09
C ALA A 25 -5.09 7.43 9.02
N PHE A 26 -5.99 6.68 8.39
CA PHE A 26 -5.63 5.76 7.29
C PHE A 26 -5.08 6.51 6.08
N ILE A 27 -5.73 7.61 5.66
CA ILE A 27 -5.23 8.44 4.55
C ILE A 27 -3.85 9.02 4.88
N TYR A 28 -3.68 9.56 6.08
CA TYR A 28 -2.40 10.12 6.51
C TYR A 28 -1.28 9.08 6.46
N GLN A 29 -1.51 7.89 7.05
CA GLN A 29 -0.52 6.81 7.02
C GLN A 29 -0.22 6.34 5.60
N ALA A 30 -1.21 6.29 4.72
CA ALA A 30 -1.00 5.89 3.34
C ALA A 30 -0.09 6.88 2.59
N LEU A 31 -0.37 8.17 2.70
CA LEU A 31 0.42 9.22 2.03
C LEU A 31 1.85 9.30 2.57
N ASP A 32 2.03 9.23 3.89
CA ASP A 32 3.34 9.24 4.53
C ASP A 32 4.21 8.06 4.06
N LYS A 33 3.63 6.85 4.07
CA LYS A 33 4.36 5.63 3.70
C LYS A 33 4.61 5.55 2.20
N GLU A 34 3.65 5.98 1.37
CA GLU A 34 3.84 6.06 -0.08
C GLU A 34 5.00 7.00 -0.41
N HIS A 35 5.05 8.18 0.20
CA HIS A 35 6.14 9.13 0.00
C HIS A 35 7.50 8.54 0.41
N TRP A 36 7.56 7.92 1.60
CA TRP A 36 8.77 7.31 2.11
C TRP A 36 9.30 6.19 1.19
N ILE A 37 8.42 5.31 0.71
CA ILE A 37 8.79 4.21 -0.21
C ILE A 37 9.34 4.78 -1.52
N LYS A 38 8.66 5.76 -2.12
CA LYS A 38 9.12 6.41 -3.36
C LYS A 38 10.46 7.10 -3.17
N GLN A 39 10.68 7.74 -2.02
CA GLN A 39 11.96 8.37 -1.71
C GLN A 39 13.09 7.34 -1.55
N ALA A 40 12.83 6.22 -0.87
CA ALA A 40 13.80 5.13 -0.75
C ALA A 40 14.16 4.55 -2.13
N MET A 41 13.18 4.30 -3.00
CA MET A 41 13.45 3.84 -4.37
C MET A 41 14.24 4.87 -5.21
N ARG A 42 14.00 6.17 -5.01
CA ARG A 42 14.78 7.25 -5.63
C ARG A 42 16.24 7.27 -5.17
N GLN A 43 16.48 7.09 -3.87
CA GLN A 43 17.82 7.07 -3.30
C GLN A 43 18.65 5.91 -3.84
N GLU A 44 18.03 4.74 -3.98
CA GLU A 44 18.64 3.54 -4.53
C GLU A 44 18.77 3.58 -6.07
N GLN A 45 18.33 4.66 -6.73
CA GLN A 45 18.33 4.84 -8.19
C GLN A 45 17.80 3.61 -8.95
N VAL A 46 16.74 3.01 -8.43
CA VAL A 46 16.19 1.81 -9.05
C VAL A 46 15.45 2.22 -10.33
N THR A 47 16.12 2.02 -11.47
CA THR A 47 15.65 2.39 -12.83
C THR A 47 15.32 1.17 -13.70
N LEU A 48 15.41 -0.03 -13.12
CA LEU A 48 15.30 -1.29 -13.83
C LEU A 48 13.89 -1.43 -14.44
N GLY A 49 13.81 -1.64 -15.76
CA GLY A 49 12.54 -1.78 -16.48
C GLY A 49 11.86 -0.47 -16.90
N ILE A 50 12.48 0.68 -16.63
CA ILE A 50 12.06 1.99 -17.14
C ILE A 50 12.73 2.23 -18.51
N PRO A 51 12.02 2.79 -19.52
CA PRO A 51 12.63 3.12 -20.80
C PRO A 51 13.82 4.09 -20.63
N ASP A 52 14.90 3.90 -21.41
CA ASP A 52 16.11 4.72 -21.29
C ASP A 52 15.86 6.23 -21.40
N GLU A 53 14.86 6.63 -22.20
CA GLU A 53 14.46 8.04 -22.34
C GLU A 53 13.74 8.60 -21.10
N ALA A 54 13.13 7.75 -20.29
CA ALA A 54 12.57 8.11 -18.98
C ALA A 54 13.66 8.14 -17.90
N VAL A 55 14.60 7.20 -17.94
CA VAL A 55 15.78 7.22 -17.05
C VAL A 55 16.62 8.48 -17.24
N LYS A 56 16.82 8.92 -18.49
CA LYS A 56 17.53 10.18 -18.82
C LYS A 56 16.81 11.44 -18.30
N ARG A 57 15.49 11.38 -18.08
CA ARG A 57 14.71 12.45 -17.44
C ARG A 57 14.75 12.41 -15.91
N GLY A 58 15.40 11.39 -15.34
CA GLY A 58 15.45 11.17 -13.89
C GLY A 58 14.23 10.41 -13.35
N ASP A 59 13.47 9.73 -14.22
CA ASP A 59 12.35 8.89 -13.81
C ASP A 59 12.88 7.65 -13.06
N VAL A 60 12.20 7.30 -11.98
CA VAL A 60 12.51 6.19 -11.08
C VAL A 60 11.25 5.37 -10.87
N ILE A 61 11.38 4.15 -10.36
CA ILE A 61 10.21 3.35 -10.00
C ILE A 61 9.42 4.10 -8.93
N ASP A 62 8.19 4.50 -9.24
CA ASP A 62 7.32 5.19 -8.30
C ASP A 62 5.87 4.66 -8.30
N THR A 63 5.63 3.59 -9.04
CA THR A 63 4.37 2.83 -9.02
C THR A 63 4.58 1.35 -8.70
N ALA A 64 3.52 0.70 -8.21
CA ALA A 64 3.53 -0.74 -7.97
C ALA A 64 3.77 -1.52 -9.27
N ASP A 65 3.20 -1.07 -10.39
CA ASP A 65 3.36 -1.73 -11.69
C ASP A 65 4.80 -1.66 -12.20
N GLU A 66 5.47 -0.52 -12.04
CA GLU A 66 6.89 -0.38 -12.37
C GLU A 66 7.77 -1.25 -11.48
N ALA A 67 7.49 -1.28 -10.17
CA ALA A 67 8.22 -2.11 -9.22
C ALA A 67 8.06 -3.60 -9.56
N GLN A 68 6.87 -4.00 -10.02
CA GLN A 68 6.60 -5.37 -10.45
C GLN A 68 7.35 -5.72 -11.73
N LYS A 69 7.35 -4.84 -12.73
CA LYS A 69 8.12 -5.04 -13.97
C LYS A 69 9.62 -5.18 -13.69
N ALA A 70 10.16 -4.33 -12.82
CA ALA A 70 11.54 -4.42 -12.37
C ALA A 70 11.81 -5.76 -11.67
N ALA A 71 10.93 -6.19 -10.75
CA ALA A 71 11.07 -7.47 -10.06
C ALA A 71 11.06 -8.64 -11.04
N ASP A 72 10.17 -8.61 -12.03
CA ASP A 72 10.05 -9.64 -13.05
C ASP A 72 11.29 -9.73 -13.94
N LEU A 73 11.92 -8.59 -14.29
CA LEU A 73 13.20 -8.57 -15.01
C LEU A 73 14.35 -9.15 -14.19
N VAL A 74 14.45 -8.79 -12.90
CA VAL A 74 15.46 -9.38 -12.01
C VAL A 74 15.22 -10.89 -11.86
N ARG A 75 13.96 -11.31 -11.75
CA ARG A 75 13.57 -12.71 -11.66
C ARG A 75 13.94 -13.48 -12.91
N GLU A 76 13.73 -12.90 -14.10
CA GLU A 76 14.15 -13.49 -15.37
C GLU A 76 15.67 -13.66 -15.42
N HIS A 77 16.42 -12.61 -15.09
CA HIS A 77 17.89 -12.67 -15.00
C HIS A 77 18.35 -13.77 -14.03
N ARG A 78 17.76 -13.85 -12.84
CA ARG A 78 18.06 -14.89 -11.84
C ARG A 78 17.76 -16.29 -12.39
N ARG A 79 16.61 -16.47 -13.06
CA ARG A 79 16.21 -17.77 -13.61
C ARG A 79 17.08 -18.23 -14.78
N ASN A 80 17.65 -17.29 -15.53
CA ASN A 80 18.66 -17.58 -16.56
C ASN A 80 19.97 -18.11 -15.95
N LEU A 81 20.33 -17.71 -14.73
CA LEU A 81 21.47 -18.29 -14.01
C LEU A 81 21.16 -19.72 -13.53
N ALA A 82 20.00 -19.91 -12.90
CA ALA A 82 19.47 -21.21 -12.53
C ALA A 82 17.95 -21.15 -12.32
N PRO A 83 17.18 -22.15 -12.75
CA PRO A 83 15.71 -22.10 -12.65
C PRO A 83 15.21 -22.04 -11.20
N THR A 84 15.94 -22.65 -10.26
CA THR A 84 15.63 -22.65 -8.82
C THR A 84 16.91 -22.59 -8.00
N TYR A 85 16.77 -22.28 -6.70
CA TYR A 85 17.89 -22.32 -5.76
C TYR A 85 18.50 -23.73 -5.66
N GLN A 86 17.69 -24.79 -5.72
CA GLN A 86 18.22 -26.15 -5.70
C GLN A 86 18.97 -26.51 -6.99
N ALA A 87 18.49 -26.04 -8.14
CA ALA A 87 19.19 -26.21 -9.41
C ALA A 87 20.52 -25.43 -9.45
N LEU A 88 20.60 -24.30 -8.74
CA LEU A 88 21.86 -23.56 -8.56
C LEU A 88 22.87 -24.39 -7.79
N LEU A 89 22.44 -25.01 -6.68
CA LEU A 89 23.32 -25.79 -5.80
C LEU A 89 23.76 -27.12 -6.40
N ALA A 90 23.00 -27.69 -7.34
CA ALA A 90 23.26 -28.99 -7.97
C ALA A 90 23.52 -30.12 -6.94
N GLY A 91 22.81 -30.09 -5.80
CA GLY A 91 22.98 -31.04 -4.69
C GLY A 91 24.13 -30.71 -3.73
N GLY A 92 24.89 -29.65 -4.00
CA GLY A 92 25.94 -29.11 -3.13
C GLY A 92 25.44 -28.09 -2.10
N ARG A 93 26.37 -27.34 -1.52
CA ARG A 93 26.10 -26.25 -0.58
C ARG A 93 26.35 -24.90 -1.23
N TYR A 94 25.73 -23.86 -0.67
CA TYR A 94 26.02 -22.48 -1.06
C TYR A 94 27.51 -22.17 -0.84
N ASP A 95 28.09 -21.45 -1.79
CA ASP A 95 29.49 -21.07 -1.79
C ASP A 95 29.59 -19.57 -2.13
N PRO A 96 29.91 -18.70 -1.17
CA PRO A 96 30.04 -17.27 -1.41
C PRO A 96 31.25 -16.92 -2.29
N GLY A 97 32.22 -17.82 -2.44
CA GLY A 97 33.36 -17.65 -3.35
C GLY A 97 33.02 -17.94 -4.81
N ASN A 98 31.89 -18.60 -5.08
CA ASN A 98 31.42 -18.86 -6.43
C ASN A 98 30.65 -17.64 -6.98
N PRO A 99 31.14 -16.96 -8.04
CA PRO A 99 30.48 -15.78 -8.58
C PRO A 99 29.03 -16.04 -9.01
N LYS A 100 28.73 -17.23 -9.52
CA LYS A 100 27.37 -17.60 -9.93
C LYS A 100 26.41 -17.68 -8.75
N HIS A 101 26.85 -18.24 -7.63
CA HIS A 101 26.08 -18.31 -6.40
C HIS A 101 25.84 -16.92 -5.81
N LEU A 102 26.88 -16.08 -5.82
CA LEU A 102 26.82 -14.71 -5.34
C LEU A 102 25.82 -13.87 -6.15
N THR A 103 25.96 -13.84 -7.49
CA THR A 103 25.06 -13.08 -8.36
C THR A 103 23.61 -13.57 -8.25
N TYR A 104 23.40 -14.88 -8.16
CA TYR A 104 22.05 -15.44 -7.97
C TYR A 104 21.39 -14.93 -6.68
N THR A 105 22.12 -14.95 -5.57
CA THR A 105 21.59 -14.51 -4.27
C THR A 105 21.39 -13.00 -4.22
N GLN A 106 22.27 -12.21 -4.86
CA GLN A 106 22.06 -10.77 -5.02
C GLN A 106 20.78 -10.46 -5.81
N ALA A 107 20.58 -11.14 -6.95
CA ALA A 107 19.37 -10.99 -7.74
C ALA A 107 18.12 -11.42 -6.95
N LEU A 108 18.18 -12.51 -6.18
CA LEU A 108 17.09 -12.95 -5.32
C LEU A 108 16.72 -11.91 -4.25
N ASN A 109 17.72 -11.27 -3.63
CA ASN A 109 17.49 -10.22 -2.64
C ASN A 109 16.86 -8.97 -3.28
N MET A 110 17.34 -8.55 -4.45
CA MET A 110 16.74 -7.43 -5.19
C MET A 110 15.31 -7.74 -5.64
N GLU A 111 15.04 -8.94 -6.15
CA GLU A 111 13.69 -9.41 -6.50
C GLU A 111 12.74 -9.32 -5.31
N ASN A 112 13.17 -9.81 -4.14
CA ASN A 112 12.37 -9.73 -2.91
C ASN A 112 12.13 -8.28 -2.47
N TYR A 113 13.15 -7.42 -2.51
CA TYR A 113 13.03 -6.00 -2.17
C TYR A 113 11.99 -5.30 -3.07
N LEU A 114 12.04 -5.56 -4.38
CA LEU A 114 11.10 -5.01 -5.35
C LEU A 114 9.67 -5.52 -5.13
N TYR A 115 9.47 -6.82 -4.88
CA TYR A 115 8.15 -7.33 -4.54
C TYR A 115 7.62 -6.79 -3.20
N MET A 116 8.49 -6.51 -2.23
CA MET A 116 8.07 -5.79 -1.01
C MET A 116 7.62 -4.37 -1.32
N ALA A 117 8.29 -3.67 -2.24
CA ALA A 117 7.84 -2.35 -2.70
C ALA A 117 6.47 -2.41 -3.39
N VAL A 118 6.22 -3.42 -4.24
CA VAL A 118 4.91 -3.68 -4.87
C VAL A 118 3.83 -3.85 -3.80
N LEU A 119 4.06 -4.73 -2.82
CA LEU A 119 3.10 -4.97 -1.75
C LEU A 119 2.85 -3.70 -0.93
N ALA A 120 3.90 -2.98 -0.57
CA ALA A 120 3.79 -1.79 0.25
C ALA A 120 3.00 -0.67 -0.46
N LEU A 121 3.27 -0.41 -1.76
CA LEU A 121 2.51 0.54 -2.57
C LEU A 121 1.05 0.09 -2.82
N GLY A 122 0.83 -1.22 -2.96
CA GLY A 122 -0.52 -1.78 -3.03
C GLY A 122 -1.31 -1.56 -1.73
N VAL A 123 -0.67 -1.77 -0.58
CA VAL A 123 -1.27 -1.55 0.74
C VAL A 123 -1.56 -0.07 1.00
N THR A 124 -0.66 0.86 0.64
CA THR A 124 -0.94 2.30 0.78
C THR A 124 -2.12 2.73 -0.07
N THR A 125 -2.22 2.23 -1.31
CA THR A 125 -3.39 2.47 -2.18
C THR A 125 -4.68 1.94 -1.55
N ALA A 126 -4.65 0.72 -0.98
CA ALA A 126 -5.80 0.15 -0.27
C ALA A 126 -6.20 1.00 0.95
N PHE A 127 -5.24 1.52 1.71
CA PHE A 127 -5.48 2.36 2.87
C PHE A 127 -6.07 3.74 2.49
N LEU A 128 -5.66 4.33 1.37
CA LEU A 128 -6.32 5.51 0.80
C LEU A 128 -7.79 5.21 0.50
N GLY A 129 -8.08 4.08 -0.13
CA GLY A 129 -9.45 3.65 -0.45
C GLY A 129 -10.30 3.46 0.81
N ILE A 130 -9.79 2.70 1.78
CA ILE A 130 -10.47 2.44 3.06
C ILE A 130 -10.71 3.75 3.81
N GLY A 131 -9.69 4.59 3.94
CA GLY A 131 -9.80 5.86 4.66
C GLY A 131 -10.82 6.81 4.02
N THR A 132 -10.81 6.89 2.69
CA THR A 132 -11.81 7.67 1.92
C THR A 132 -13.22 7.15 2.17
N PHE A 133 -13.42 5.83 2.08
CA PHE A 133 -14.71 5.20 2.36
C PHE A 133 -15.20 5.46 3.79
N MET A 134 -14.31 5.42 4.78
CA MET A 134 -14.64 5.68 6.18
C MET A 134 -15.08 7.13 6.41
N ILE A 135 -14.43 8.10 5.77
CA ILE A 135 -14.82 9.51 5.84
C ILE A 135 -16.22 9.70 5.23
N LEU A 136 -16.45 9.17 4.03
CA LEU A 136 -17.75 9.27 3.36
C LEU A 136 -18.88 8.60 4.16
N SER A 137 -18.60 7.43 4.75
CA SER A 137 -19.55 6.71 5.59
C SER A 137 -19.83 7.49 6.88
N GLY A 138 -18.80 7.98 7.56
CA GLY A 138 -18.94 8.80 8.77
C GLY A 138 -19.73 10.08 8.51
N ALA A 139 -19.45 10.79 7.41
CA ALA A 139 -20.20 11.98 7.01
C ALA A 139 -21.68 11.64 6.73
N SER A 140 -21.95 10.55 6.01
CA SER A 140 -23.31 10.08 5.73
C SER A 140 -24.08 9.75 7.02
N ILE A 141 -23.46 9.03 7.95
CA ILE A 141 -24.03 8.70 9.26
C ILE A 141 -24.30 9.99 10.06
N GLY A 142 -23.38 10.94 10.04
CA GLY A 142 -23.53 12.24 10.71
C GLY A 142 -24.72 13.03 10.17
N ILE A 143 -24.90 13.08 8.83
CA ILE A 143 -26.03 13.73 8.18
C ILE A 143 -27.35 13.07 8.58
N VAL A 144 -27.42 11.73 8.53
CA VAL A 144 -28.62 10.98 8.96
C VAL A 144 -28.93 11.24 10.44
N GLY A 145 -27.90 11.24 11.30
CA GLY A 145 -28.03 11.58 12.72
C GLY A 145 -28.59 12.98 12.94
N ALA A 146 -28.11 13.97 12.19
CA ALA A 146 -28.58 15.35 12.26
C ALA A 146 -30.05 15.49 11.82
N LEU A 147 -30.43 14.88 10.70
CA LEU A 147 -31.82 14.91 10.19
C LEU A 147 -32.80 14.28 11.19
N LEU A 148 -32.45 13.12 11.76
CA LEU A 148 -33.27 12.47 12.78
C LEU A 148 -33.37 13.30 14.07
N PHE A 149 -32.29 13.98 14.46
CA PHE A 149 -32.29 14.84 15.63
C PHE A 149 -33.21 16.06 15.46
N VAL A 150 -33.20 16.69 14.28
CA VAL A 150 -34.09 17.81 13.95
C VAL A 150 -35.55 17.36 13.94
N GLN A 151 -35.87 16.24 13.29
CA GLN A 151 -37.23 15.70 13.23
C GLN A 151 -37.80 15.40 14.64
N GLN A 152 -36.97 14.88 15.54
CA GLN A 152 -37.37 14.60 16.93
C GLN A 152 -37.59 15.85 17.78
N ARG A 153 -37.04 17.00 17.38
CA ARG A 153 -37.32 18.29 18.02
C ARG A 153 -38.67 18.83 17.56
N GLY A 154 -38.97 18.76 16.26
CA GLY A 154 -40.25 19.21 15.70
C GLY A 154 -41.47 18.43 16.22
N ASN A 155 -41.34 17.12 16.46
CA ASN A 155 -42.44 16.29 16.99
C ASN A 155 -42.70 16.47 18.52
N ARG A 156 -42.03 17.42 19.19
CA ARG A 156 -42.27 17.70 20.63
C ARG A 156 -43.07 18.97 20.88
N GLU A 157 -43.34 19.76 19.84
CA GLU A 157 -44.29 20.88 19.86
C GLU A 157 -45.70 20.39 19.47
#